data_AF-A0A930EZB8-F1
#
_entry.id   AF-A0A930EZB8-F1
#
_cell.length_a   1.000
_cell.length_b   1.000
_cell.length_c   1.000
_cell.angle_alpha   90.00
_cell.angle_beta   90.00
_cell.angle_gamma   90.00
#
_symmetry.space_group_name_H-M   'P 1'
#
loop_
_entity.id
_entity.type
_entity.pdbx_description
1 polymer ?
#
loop_
_entity_poly.entity_id
_entity_poly.type
_entity_poly.pdbx_seq_one_letter_code
_entity_poly.pdbx_strand_id
1 'polypeptide(L)'
;MSKTLKIPEDFELDLENSSKDKIILKEKVLSWDDFGEVEGWYIESCSVVRKSGLESAYDENKNTFPSKEEAEAALALSQLLQWRNKYRNGWTPDFKSSDTKYAIKPYKDGIDILHVYSIHYILTFETYDKAYKFLEDHKKLIEQAKPLL
;
A
#
# COMPACT_ATOMS: atom_id res chain seq x y z
N MET A 1 30.52 37.04 -23.26
CA MET A 1 29.78 36.99 -21.98
C MET A 1 29.01 35.68 -21.95
N SER A 2 29.24 34.83 -20.96
CA SER A 2 28.42 33.62 -20.74
C SER A 2 27.09 34.01 -20.11
N LYS A 3 25.99 33.39 -20.54
CA LYS A 3 24.68 33.48 -19.88
C LYS A 3 24.39 32.13 -19.22
N THR A 4 23.94 32.16 -17.97
CA THR A 4 23.61 30.95 -17.21
C THR A 4 22.11 30.74 -17.23
N LEU A 5 21.68 29.52 -17.54
CA LEU A 5 20.29 29.06 -17.38
C LEU A 5 20.18 28.37 -16.02
N LYS A 6 19.18 28.75 -15.20
CA LYS A 6 18.83 28.03 -13.98
C LYS A 6 17.72 27.03 -14.30
N ILE A 7 17.89 25.78 -13.90
CA ILE A 7 16.84 24.76 -14.00
C ILE A 7 15.84 24.99 -12.86
N PRO A 8 14.52 24.97 -13.10
CA PRO A 8 13.52 25.02 -12.03
C PRO A 8 13.66 23.82 -11.08
N GLU A 9 13.25 23.99 -9.82
CA GLU A 9 13.46 23.00 -8.75
C GLU A 9 12.80 21.63 -9.03
N ASP A 10 11.63 21.64 -9.69
CA ASP A 10 10.86 20.44 -10.02
C ASP A 10 11.35 19.73 -11.28
N PHE A 11 12.47 20.17 -11.86
CA PHE A 11 12.99 19.63 -13.12
C PHE A 11 14.46 19.24 -12.98
N GLU A 12 14.83 18.18 -13.69
CA GLU A 12 16.22 17.80 -13.89
C GLU A 12 16.54 17.70 -15.38
N LEU A 13 17.83 17.78 -15.70
CA LEU A 13 18.29 17.63 -17.08
C LEU A 13 18.11 16.17 -17.53
N ASP A 14 17.35 15.97 -18.59
CA ASP A 14 17.24 14.66 -19.23
C ASP A 14 18.49 14.42 -20.08
N LEU A 15 19.53 13.84 -19.45
CA LEU A 15 20.82 13.59 -20.11
C LEU A 15 20.71 12.58 -21.27
N GLU A 16 19.71 11.70 -21.26
CA GLU A 16 19.53 10.68 -22.29
C GLU A 16 18.90 11.25 -23.55
N ASN A 17 17.90 12.12 -23.40
CA ASN A 17 17.17 12.70 -24.53
C ASN A 17 17.69 14.08 -24.95
N SER A 18 18.59 14.68 -24.16
CA SER A 18 19.26 15.93 -24.51
C SER A 18 20.37 15.73 -25.55
N SER A 19 20.67 16.79 -26.28
CA SER A 19 21.74 16.87 -27.25
C SER A 19 22.38 18.27 -27.24
N LYS A 20 23.44 18.45 -28.02
CA LYS A 20 24.12 19.75 -28.16
C LYS A 20 23.19 20.88 -28.65
N ASP A 21 22.16 20.55 -29.43
CA ASP A 21 21.26 21.51 -30.06
C ASP A 21 19.89 21.60 -29.36
N LYS A 22 19.60 20.67 -28.44
CA LYS A 22 18.31 20.57 -27.74
C LYS A 22 18.51 20.11 -26.30
N ILE A 23 18.20 20.98 -25.35
CA ILE A 23 18.15 20.66 -23.92
C ILE A 23 16.73 20.23 -23.58
N ILE A 24 16.58 19.04 -23.02
CA ILE A 24 15.30 18.52 -22.52
C ILE A 24 15.36 18.49 -21.01
N LEU A 25 14.36 19.11 -20.38
CA LEU A 25 14.12 18.98 -18.95
C LEU A 25 13.03 17.95 -18.74
N LYS A 26 13.22 17.07 -17.77
CA LYS A 26 12.19 16.14 -17.30
C LYS A 26 11.82 16.50 -15.88
N GLU A 27 10.56 16.24 -15.51
CA GLU A 27 10.11 16.44 -14.14
C GLU A 27 10.93 15.54 -13.20
N LYS A 28 11.35 16.11 -12.07
CA LYS A 28 12.02 15.37 -11.02
C LYS A 28 11.00 14.41 -10.42
N VAL A 29 11.28 13.12 -10.52
CA VAL A 29 10.48 12.09 -9.85
C VAL A 29 11.11 11.84 -8.49
N LEU A 30 10.36 12.10 -7.41
CA LEU A 30 10.84 11.80 -6.06
C LEU A 30 11.02 10.30 -5.91
N SER A 31 12.21 9.92 -5.47
CA SER A 31 12.54 8.57 -5.04
C SER A 31 12.35 8.44 -3.53
N TRP A 32 12.44 7.20 -3.02
CA TRP A 32 12.46 6.99 -1.57
C TRP A 32 13.66 7.69 -0.92
N ASP A 33 14.80 7.74 -1.60
CA ASP A 33 16.01 8.37 -1.08
C ASP A 33 15.86 9.90 -0.92
N ASP A 34 14.88 10.51 -1.61
CA ASP A 34 14.52 11.94 -1.44
C ASP A 34 13.63 12.19 -0.21
N PHE A 35 13.16 11.15 0.49
CA PHE A 35 12.21 11.29 1.60
C PHE A 35 12.81 11.98 2.84
N GLY A 36 14.14 11.91 3.01
CA GLY A 36 14.84 12.53 4.14
C GLY A 36 15.08 11.53 5.27
N GLU A 37 14.58 11.79 6.46
CA GLU A 37 14.75 10.90 7.62
C GLU A 37 13.51 10.06 7.87
N VAL A 38 13.72 8.79 8.23
CA VAL A 38 12.71 7.77 8.48
C VAL A 38 12.90 7.27 9.90
N GLU A 39 11.82 7.32 10.69
CA GLU A 39 11.73 6.68 12.01
C GLU A 39 10.33 6.06 12.12
N GLY A 40 10.21 4.93 12.80
CA GLY A 40 8.91 4.34 13.07
C GLY A 40 9.01 2.93 13.61
N TRP A 41 8.25 2.04 12.99
CA TRP A 41 8.06 0.66 13.42
C TRP A 41 8.14 -0.28 12.23
N TYR A 42 8.66 -1.48 12.41
CA TYR A 42 8.75 -2.46 11.34
C TYR A 42 8.43 -3.86 11.87
N ILE A 43 8.15 -4.79 10.95
CA ILE A 43 7.84 -6.18 11.25
C ILE A 43 9.12 -7.01 11.02
N GLU A 44 9.68 -7.57 12.08
CA GLU A 44 10.80 -8.51 12.00
C GLU A 44 10.37 -9.84 11.35
N SER A 45 11.34 -10.63 10.88
CA SER A 45 11.11 -11.95 10.26
C SER A 45 10.37 -12.95 11.18
N CYS A 46 10.45 -12.77 12.49
CA CYS A 46 9.70 -13.54 13.49
C CYS A 46 8.29 -13.01 13.78
N SER A 47 7.76 -12.12 12.94
CA SER A 47 6.44 -11.48 13.11
C SER A 47 6.32 -10.63 14.38
N VAL A 48 7.42 -10.03 14.82
CA VAL A 48 7.46 -9.12 15.98
C VAL A 48 7.57 -7.69 15.48
N VAL A 49 6.72 -6.80 16.02
CA VAL A 49 6.79 -5.37 15.73
C VAL A 49 7.86 -4.72 16.60
N ARG A 50 8.82 -4.03 15.96
CA ARG A 50 9.92 -3.32 16.61
C ARG A 50 9.94 -1.86 16.22
N LYS A 51 10.48 -1.02 17.10
CA LYS A 51 10.78 0.38 16.78
C LYS A 51 12.10 0.45 16.02
N SER A 52 12.16 1.23 14.94
CA SER A 52 13.42 1.56 14.26
C SER A 52 14.10 2.77 14.92
N GLY A 53 15.38 2.96 14.61
CA GLY A 53 16.08 4.22 14.89
C GLY A 53 15.71 5.29 13.86
N LEU A 54 16.17 6.51 14.10
CA LEU A 54 16.13 7.59 13.12
C LEU A 54 17.27 7.37 12.11
N GLU A 55 16.91 7.17 10.84
CA GLU A 55 17.85 6.87 9.77
C GLU A 55 17.49 7.69 8.52
N SER A 56 18.46 8.00 7.65
CA SER A 56 18.11 8.53 6.33
C SER A 56 17.28 7.51 5.54
N ALA A 57 16.50 7.95 4.56
CA ALA A 57 15.75 7.05 3.70
C ALA A 57 16.71 6.29 2.77
N TYR A 58 16.54 4.96 2.72
CA TYR A 58 17.26 4.08 1.81
C TYR A 58 16.46 2.79 1.57
N ASP A 59 16.87 1.97 0.61
CA ASP A 59 16.05 0.86 0.10
C ASP A 59 15.52 -0.11 1.18
N GLU A 60 16.31 -0.41 2.22
CA GLU A 60 15.94 -1.42 3.22
C GLU A 60 14.97 -0.93 4.29
N ASN A 61 14.77 0.39 4.44
CA ASN A 61 13.86 0.95 5.45
C ASN A 61 12.49 1.37 4.91
N LYS A 62 12.18 0.99 3.66
CA LYS A 62 10.87 1.19 3.00
C LYS A 62 9.70 0.47 3.68
N ASN A 63 9.98 -0.48 4.55
CA ASN A 63 9.00 -1.23 5.35
C ASN A 63 8.79 -0.63 6.75
N THR A 64 9.22 0.63 6.97
CA THR A 64 9.01 1.34 8.23
C THR A 64 7.66 2.04 8.22
N PHE A 65 6.78 1.63 9.13
CA PHE A 65 5.50 2.23 9.41
C PHE A 65 5.66 3.41 10.39
N PRO A 66 4.97 4.53 10.19
CA PRO A 66 5.08 5.71 11.06
C PRO A 66 4.54 5.48 12.48
N SER A 67 3.67 4.48 12.68
CA SER A 67 3.13 4.15 14.00
C SER A 67 3.17 2.65 14.30
N LYS A 68 3.17 2.32 15.59
CA LYS A 68 3.09 0.92 16.05
C LYS A 68 1.78 0.28 15.62
N GLU A 69 0.69 1.04 15.69
CA GLU A 69 -0.65 0.60 15.30
C GLU A 69 -0.70 0.22 13.82
N GLU A 70 -0.09 1.01 12.94
CA GLU A 70 -0.01 0.68 11.51
C GLU A 70 0.87 -0.54 11.25
N ALA A 71 1.99 -0.71 11.97
CA ALA A 71 2.81 -1.93 11.86
C ALA A 71 2.04 -3.18 12.31
N GLU A 72 1.30 -3.09 13.42
CA GLU A 72 0.44 -4.17 13.92
C GLU A 72 -0.74 -4.46 12.98
N ALA A 73 -1.32 -3.43 12.37
CA ALA A 73 -2.36 -3.56 11.36
C ALA A 73 -1.83 -4.21 10.08
N ALA A 74 -0.62 -3.85 9.63
CA ALA A 74 0.02 -4.43 8.46
C ALA A 74 0.36 -5.92 8.68
N LEU A 75 0.82 -6.27 9.89
CA LEU A 75 1.04 -7.65 10.27
C LEU A 75 -0.28 -8.45 10.27
N ALA A 76 -1.36 -7.88 10.81
CA ALA A 76 -2.69 -8.50 10.76
C ALA A 76 -3.20 -8.66 9.31
N LEU A 77 -3.02 -7.63 8.48
CA LEU A 77 -3.36 -7.64 7.08
C LEU A 77 -2.58 -8.72 6.30
N SER A 78 -1.28 -8.89 6.57
CA SER A 78 -0.48 -9.94 5.94
C SER A 78 -1.08 -11.34 6.16
N GLN A 79 -1.60 -11.61 7.37
CA GLN A 79 -2.27 -12.87 7.70
C GLN A 79 -3.63 -12.97 7.01
N LEU A 80 -4.42 -11.90 6.97
CA LEU A 80 -5.70 -11.86 6.27
C LEU A 80 -5.55 -12.15 4.78
N LEU A 81 -4.49 -11.66 4.13
CA LEU A 81 -4.22 -11.94 2.71
C LEU A 81 -4.03 -13.45 2.45
N GLN A 82 -3.34 -14.16 3.35
CA GLN A 82 -3.16 -15.61 3.27
C GLN A 82 -4.50 -16.34 3.40
N TRP A 83 -5.27 -16.02 4.45
CA TRP A 83 -6.59 -16.60 4.66
C TRP A 83 -7.54 -16.31 3.50
N ARG A 84 -7.54 -15.08 3.00
CA ARG A 84 -8.36 -14.65 1.88
C ARG A 84 -8.08 -15.49 0.65
N ASN A 85 -6.81 -15.71 0.32
CA ASN A 85 -6.43 -16.53 -0.82
C ASN A 85 -6.91 -17.98 -0.65
N LYS A 86 -6.83 -18.54 0.57
CA LYS A 86 -7.37 -19.86 0.89
C LYS A 86 -8.88 -19.94 0.70
N TYR A 87 -9.62 -18.94 1.19
CA TYR A 87 -11.09 -18.84 1.03
C TYR A 87 -11.53 -18.66 -0.42
N ARG A 88 -10.73 -17.93 -1.22
CA ARG A 88 -11.00 -17.72 -2.64
C ARG A 88 -10.80 -18.99 -3.47
N ASN A 89 -9.97 -19.93 -3.02
CA ASN A 89 -9.72 -21.20 -3.70
C ASN A 89 -9.40 -21.03 -5.21
N GLY A 90 -8.44 -20.16 -5.52
CA GLY A 90 -8.04 -19.86 -6.91
C GLY A 90 -8.89 -18.80 -7.61
N TRP A 91 -10.04 -18.41 -7.06
CA TRP A 91 -10.83 -17.30 -7.61
C TRP A 91 -10.10 -15.96 -7.44
N THR A 92 -10.09 -15.15 -8.48
CA THR A 92 -9.55 -13.79 -8.45
C THR A 92 -10.61 -12.82 -8.97
N PRO A 93 -10.88 -11.70 -8.27
CA PRO A 93 -11.89 -10.74 -8.72
C PRO A 93 -11.46 -10.08 -10.03
N ASP A 94 -12.31 -10.16 -11.05
CA ASP A 94 -12.21 -9.31 -12.23
C ASP A 94 -13.06 -8.06 -12.04
N PHE A 95 -12.42 -6.94 -11.73
CA PHE A 95 -13.10 -5.66 -11.51
C PHE A 95 -13.46 -4.90 -12.80
N LYS A 96 -13.06 -5.41 -13.97
CA LYS A 96 -13.56 -4.91 -15.26
C LYS A 96 -14.96 -5.44 -15.57
N SER A 97 -15.31 -6.61 -15.02
CA SER A 97 -16.66 -7.17 -15.10
C SER A 97 -17.65 -6.39 -14.24
N SER A 98 -18.91 -6.40 -14.64
CA SER A 98 -20.05 -5.95 -13.83
C SER A 98 -20.56 -7.04 -12.90
N ASP A 99 -19.84 -8.14 -12.73
CA ASP A 99 -20.28 -9.24 -11.86
C ASP A 99 -20.26 -8.77 -10.40
N THR A 100 -21.32 -9.14 -9.67
CA THR A 100 -21.42 -8.85 -8.24
C THR A 100 -20.34 -9.58 -7.47
N LYS A 101 -19.67 -8.86 -6.59
CA LYS A 101 -18.69 -9.37 -5.63
C LYS A 101 -19.02 -8.82 -4.25
N TYR A 102 -18.41 -9.39 -3.23
CA TYR A 102 -18.69 -9.06 -1.84
C TYR A 102 -17.42 -8.62 -1.14
N ALA A 103 -17.38 -7.37 -0.67
CA ALA A 103 -16.21 -6.79 -0.05
C ALA A 103 -16.45 -6.53 1.44
N ILE A 104 -15.51 -6.99 2.28
CA ILE A 104 -15.45 -6.62 3.69
C ILE A 104 -14.65 -5.33 3.79
N LYS A 105 -15.21 -4.31 4.45
CA LYS A 105 -14.51 -3.05 4.68
C LYS A 105 -14.88 -2.41 6.03
N PRO A 106 -14.05 -1.48 6.53
CA PRO A 106 -14.47 -0.59 7.59
C PRO A 106 -15.65 0.29 7.14
N TYR A 107 -16.63 0.46 8.01
CA TYR A 107 -17.73 1.39 7.80
C TYR A 107 -18.12 2.05 9.11
N LYS A 108 -17.91 3.37 9.19
CA LYS A 108 -18.01 4.13 10.45
C LYS A 108 -17.14 3.46 11.53
N ASP A 109 -17.71 3.19 12.69
CA ASP A 109 -17.01 2.57 13.81
C ASP A 109 -16.98 1.03 13.73
N GLY A 110 -17.56 0.41 12.69
CA GLY A 110 -17.65 -1.04 12.54
C GLY A 110 -17.03 -1.60 11.26
N ILE A 111 -17.43 -2.82 10.93
CA ILE A 111 -17.08 -3.56 9.71
C ILE A 111 -18.39 -3.94 9.00
N ASP A 112 -18.42 -3.80 7.67
CA ASP A 112 -19.59 -4.11 6.85
C ASP A 112 -19.22 -4.96 5.62
N ILE A 113 -20.20 -5.64 5.04
CA ILE A 113 -20.10 -6.39 3.79
C ILE A 113 -20.90 -5.69 2.70
N LEU A 114 -20.19 -5.19 1.69
CA LEU A 114 -20.79 -4.48 0.56
C LEU A 114 -20.89 -5.34 -0.69
N HIS A 115 -21.95 -5.12 -1.46
CA HIS A 115 -22.00 -5.51 -2.88
C HIS A 115 -21.14 -4.55 -3.69
N VAL A 116 -20.19 -5.08 -4.47
CA VAL A 116 -19.28 -4.29 -5.31
C VAL A 116 -19.21 -4.87 -6.71
N TYR A 117 -19.09 -4.00 -7.72
CA TYR A 117 -18.98 -4.38 -9.12
C TYR A 117 -17.54 -4.14 -9.60
N SER A 118 -17.18 -2.85 -9.74
CA SER A 118 -15.90 -2.40 -10.26
C SER A 118 -15.00 -1.74 -9.21
N ILE A 119 -15.46 -1.63 -7.95
CA ILE A 119 -14.68 -1.04 -6.87
C ILE A 119 -13.77 -2.11 -6.24
N HIS A 120 -12.48 -1.81 -6.17
CA HIS A 120 -11.48 -2.68 -5.56
C HIS A 120 -11.48 -2.56 -4.04
N TYR A 121 -11.53 -3.71 -3.36
CA TYR A 121 -11.25 -3.83 -1.94
C TYR A 121 -10.29 -5.00 -1.70
N ILE A 122 -9.50 -4.93 -0.63
CA ILE A 122 -8.50 -5.95 -0.29
C ILE A 122 -9.18 -7.30 -0.03
N LEU A 123 -10.27 -7.27 0.76
CA LEU A 123 -11.02 -8.43 1.23
C LEU A 123 -12.31 -8.62 0.41
N THR A 124 -12.14 -8.83 -0.90
CA THR A 124 -13.24 -9.16 -1.82
C THR A 124 -13.42 -10.67 -2.01
N PHE A 125 -14.65 -11.14 -2.13
CA PHE A 125 -15.01 -12.54 -2.33
C PHE A 125 -16.07 -12.66 -3.42
N GLU A 126 -16.14 -13.85 -4.01
CA GLU A 126 -17.07 -14.21 -5.08
C GLU A 126 -18.53 -14.21 -4.60
N THR A 127 -18.78 -14.65 -3.37
CA THR A 127 -20.13 -14.82 -2.81
C THR A 127 -20.25 -14.18 -1.43
N TYR A 128 -21.47 -13.81 -1.06
CA TYR A 128 -21.79 -13.28 0.27
C TYR A 128 -21.36 -14.26 1.36
N ASP A 129 -21.71 -15.54 1.23
CA ASP A 129 -21.43 -16.56 2.23
C ASP A 129 -19.92 -16.71 2.52
N LYS A 130 -19.08 -16.61 1.48
CA LYS A 130 -17.62 -16.61 1.65
C LYS A 130 -17.16 -15.37 2.42
N ALA A 131 -17.67 -14.19 2.08
CA ALA A 131 -17.33 -12.95 2.78
C ALA A 131 -17.82 -12.96 4.25
N TYR A 132 -19.05 -13.40 4.48
CA TYR A 132 -19.65 -13.49 5.81
C TYR A 132 -18.90 -14.47 6.69
N LYS A 133 -18.63 -15.68 6.19
CA LYS A 133 -17.84 -16.67 6.92
C LYS A 133 -16.42 -16.19 7.22
N PHE A 134 -15.77 -15.52 6.26
CA PHE A 134 -14.45 -14.94 6.48
C PHE A 134 -14.47 -13.86 7.57
N LEU A 135 -15.49 -13.00 7.58
CA LEU A 135 -15.68 -11.99 8.61
C LEU A 135 -15.88 -12.62 9.99
N GLU A 136 -16.71 -13.65 10.10
CA GLU A 136 -16.92 -14.37 11.37
C GLU A 136 -15.64 -15.03 11.88
N ASP A 137 -14.95 -15.81 11.03
CA ASP A 137 -13.78 -16.59 11.41
C ASP A 137 -12.55 -15.71 11.75
N HIS A 138 -12.47 -14.49 11.19
CA HIS A 138 -11.31 -13.62 11.32
C HIS A 138 -11.62 -12.22 11.90
N LYS A 139 -12.77 -12.02 12.54
CA LYS A 139 -13.23 -10.72 13.05
C LYS A 139 -12.16 -9.94 13.81
N LYS A 140 -11.51 -10.57 14.81
CA LYS A 140 -10.47 -9.92 15.62
C LYS A 140 -9.29 -9.41 14.78
N LEU A 141 -8.89 -10.19 13.78
CA LEU A 141 -7.77 -9.86 12.91
C LEU A 141 -8.16 -8.72 11.95
N ILE A 142 -9.41 -8.70 11.48
CA ILE A 142 -9.95 -7.61 10.66
C ILE A 142 -10.05 -6.31 11.47
N GLU A 143 -10.49 -6.36 12.72
CA GLU A 143 -10.50 -5.19 13.61
C GLU A 143 -9.08 -4.64 13.83
N GLN A 144 -8.08 -5.51 14.00
CA GLN A 144 -6.69 -5.10 14.13
C GLN A 144 -6.14 -4.48 12.82
N ALA A 145 -6.52 -5.01 11.66
CA ALA A 145 -6.12 -4.50 10.36
C ALA A 145 -6.91 -3.27 9.90
N LYS A 146 -7.99 -2.90 10.62
CA LYS A 146 -8.93 -1.84 10.24
C LYS A 146 -8.29 -0.51 9.84
N PRO A 147 -7.19 -0.03 10.44
CA PRO A 147 -6.53 1.20 10.00
C PRO A 147 -6.00 1.18 8.55
N LEU A 148 -5.79 -0.01 7.97
CA LEU A 148 -5.22 -0.20 6.63
C LEU A 148 -6.18 -0.88 5.64
N LEU A 149 -7.46 -1.07 6.00
CA LEU A 149 -8.48 -1.72 5.18
C LEU A 149 -9.43 -0.71 4.51
#